data_AF-A0A7X4E9P5-F1
#
_entry.id   AF-A0A7X4E9P5-F1
#
_cell.length_a   1.000
_cell.length_b   1.000
_cell.length_c   1.000
_cell.angle_alpha   90.00
_cell.angle_beta   90.00
_cell.angle_gamma   90.00
#
_symmetry.space_group_name_H-M   'P 1'
#
loop_
_entity.id
_entity.type
_entity.pdbx_description
1 polymer ?
#
loop_
_entity_poly.entity_id
_entity_poly.type
_entity_poly.pdbx_seq_one_letter_code
_entity_poly.pdbx_strand_id
1 'polypeptide(L)'
;MSKPPSTPAVEPAAPQNPAQLRRLIQESKSADPAAWESARKLVHRSRLEHTLARLVERIQHSPLPGTLRDGLVAGLSPASAEGTDRVRLKELTGLPPAKAIRALCVYFALVREEATSSGPAPHEVESFVKQNVSPYDLLLHVEKPSLLDLGAGDLSFEEELLDHYFPALQESGKVLTLHAVDRLQPGSQLGGAYHADPERLRRLTRDAPDTLHFRFWGGVDMMDLSTHPHLLARYTVLTCHAPATPTFAYEPTRLSPATIHSHLTQTKGKYRTVQVRGEKALEVMHRGQALTFPHWKFVIQGPLALLNLAVRRGALCILSAIDDEVFWEILAQLVEDPGMRPQDVVFTPDVLPEIFGHVHQTLSSLTVGERCHLSDVTPLRQNLPASTTHRERNPIAYRFRFAEIRRGAVFPGMPAGSTARQFRHMSEEVPPWHLVLVPERVPSR
;
A
#
# COMPACT_ATOMS: atom_id res chain seq x y z
N MET A 1 22.22 2.12 39.44
CA MET A 1 22.41 2.77 38.12
C MET A 1 21.99 1.76 37.06
N SER A 2 20.73 1.82 36.64
CA SER A 2 20.14 0.86 35.71
C SER A 2 20.44 1.28 34.28
N LYS A 3 20.95 0.34 33.47
CA LYS A 3 21.16 0.53 32.02
C LYS A 3 19.85 1.02 31.37
N PRO A 4 19.89 2.01 30.48
CA PRO A 4 18.71 2.39 29.72
C PRO A 4 18.28 1.21 28.82
N PRO A 5 16.96 1.02 28.61
CA PRO A 5 16.45 -0.03 27.74
C PRO A 5 16.93 0.23 26.30
N SER A 6 17.46 -0.80 25.67
CA SER A 6 17.86 -0.79 24.27
C SER A 6 16.64 -0.52 23.40
N THR A 7 16.67 0.60 22.68
CA THR A 7 15.73 0.96 21.61
C THR A 7 15.58 -0.22 20.64
N PRO A 8 14.36 -0.65 20.28
CA PRO A 8 14.19 -1.61 19.20
C PRO A 8 14.75 -0.99 17.91
N ALA A 9 15.49 -1.80 17.14
CA ALA A 9 16.20 -1.34 15.95
C ALA A 9 15.22 -0.80 14.90
N VAL A 10 15.21 0.53 14.75
CA VAL A 10 14.67 1.24 13.59
C VAL A 10 15.59 0.94 12.41
N GLU A 11 15.03 0.44 11.29
CA GLU A 11 15.79 0.21 10.06
C GLU A 11 16.50 1.52 9.63
N PRO A 12 17.77 1.47 9.19
CA PRO A 12 18.57 2.66 8.94
C PRO A 12 18.08 3.44 7.71
N ALA A 13 18.22 4.77 7.77
CA ALA A 13 18.01 5.67 6.64
C ALA A 13 18.79 5.23 5.38
N ALA A 14 18.29 5.61 4.19
CA ALA A 14 18.94 5.33 2.90
C ALA A 14 20.45 5.63 2.93
N PRO A 15 21.31 4.78 2.32
CA PRO A 15 22.75 4.92 2.46
C PRO A 15 23.22 6.23 1.83
N GLN A 16 23.96 7.01 2.62
CA GLN A 16 24.46 8.33 2.23
C GLN A 16 25.83 8.27 1.56
N ASN A 17 26.54 7.14 1.69
CA ASN A 17 27.89 6.96 1.17
C ASN A 17 28.16 5.51 0.72
N PRO A 18 29.25 5.26 -0.04
CA PRO A 18 29.58 3.92 -0.52
C PRO A 18 29.79 2.89 0.59
N ALA A 19 30.36 3.27 1.75
CA ALA A 19 30.60 2.31 2.83
C ALA A 19 29.28 1.78 3.43
N GLN A 20 28.30 2.65 3.63
CA GLN A 20 26.95 2.27 4.05
C GLN A 20 26.25 1.42 3.00
N LEU A 21 26.35 1.77 1.71
CA LEU A 21 25.79 0.98 0.63
C LEU A 21 26.36 -0.45 0.61
N ARG A 22 27.69 -0.61 0.75
CA ARG A 22 28.35 -1.92 0.84
C ARG A 22 27.83 -2.75 2.01
N ARG A 23 27.66 -2.11 3.17
CA ARG A 23 27.12 -2.75 4.37
C ARG A 23 25.69 -3.25 4.14
N LEU A 24 24.81 -2.40 3.60
CA LEU A 24 23.42 -2.77 3.33
C LEU A 24 23.29 -3.87 2.27
N ILE A 25 24.13 -3.84 1.23
CA ILE A 25 24.21 -4.92 0.24
C ILE A 25 24.60 -6.24 0.90
N GLN A 26 25.58 -6.21 1.81
CA GLN A 26 26.02 -7.40 2.54
C GLN A 26 24.96 -7.92 3.52
N GLU A 27 24.28 -7.02 4.22
CA GLU A 27 23.15 -7.34 5.11
C GLU A 27 21.99 -7.96 4.33
N SER A 28 21.59 -7.35 3.21
CA SER A 28 20.53 -7.87 2.32
C SER A 28 20.84 -9.28 1.80
N LYS A 29 22.10 -9.54 1.39
CA LYS A 29 22.53 -10.87 0.97
C LYS A 29 22.49 -11.90 2.10
N SER A 30 22.86 -11.48 3.32
CA SER A 30 22.93 -12.37 4.48
C SER A 30 21.54 -12.67 5.05
N ALA A 31 20.61 -11.72 4.93
CA ALA A 31 19.23 -11.84 5.37
C ALA A 31 18.37 -12.74 4.48
N ASP A 32 18.76 -12.96 3.21
CA ASP A 32 18.00 -13.78 2.26
C ASP A 32 18.91 -14.68 1.39
N PRO A 33 19.42 -15.79 1.96
CA PRO A 33 20.27 -16.73 1.23
C PRO A 33 19.59 -17.35 0.00
N ALA A 34 18.27 -17.55 0.06
CA ALA A 34 17.49 -18.12 -1.04
C ALA A 34 17.37 -17.15 -2.23
N ALA A 35 17.14 -15.86 -1.97
CA ALA A 35 17.16 -14.84 -3.02
C ALA A 35 18.57 -14.68 -3.60
N TRP A 36 19.62 -14.77 -2.77
CA TRP A 36 21.00 -14.74 -3.25
C TRP A 36 21.28 -15.88 -4.24
N GLU A 37 20.85 -17.11 -3.96
CA GLU A 37 20.99 -18.23 -4.89
C GLU A 37 20.16 -18.04 -6.15
N SER A 38 18.90 -17.59 -6.01
CA SER A 38 17.99 -17.34 -7.13
C SER A 38 18.49 -16.23 -8.06
N ALA A 39 19.19 -15.22 -7.54
CA ALA A 39 19.79 -14.14 -8.33
C ALA A 39 20.79 -14.64 -9.40
N ARG A 40 21.30 -15.87 -9.28
CA ARG A 40 22.16 -16.48 -10.30
C ARG A 40 21.45 -16.62 -11.66
N LYS A 41 20.13 -16.83 -11.66
CA LYS A 41 19.32 -16.97 -12.88
C LYS A 41 19.17 -15.65 -13.64
N LEU A 42 19.11 -14.52 -12.91
CA LEU A 42 18.97 -13.17 -13.47
C LEU A 42 20.24 -12.70 -14.20
N VAL A 43 21.41 -13.14 -13.74
CA VAL A 43 22.69 -12.77 -14.35
C VAL A 43 23.13 -13.73 -15.47
N HIS A 44 22.27 -14.66 -15.88
CA HIS A 44 22.55 -15.57 -16.99
C HIS A 44 22.58 -14.81 -18.33
N ARG A 45 23.45 -15.23 -19.27
CA ARG A 45 23.71 -14.50 -20.53
C ARG A 45 22.45 -14.20 -21.34
N SER A 46 21.48 -15.12 -21.36
CA SER A 46 20.21 -14.96 -22.06
C SER A 46 19.23 -13.96 -21.44
N ARG A 47 19.46 -13.55 -20.18
CA ARG A 47 18.58 -12.63 -19.43
C ARG A 47 19.28 -11.37 -18.94
N LEU A 48 20.59 -11.29 -19.11
CA LEU A 48 21.42 -10.26 -18.52
C LEU A 48 21.03 -8.86 -19.00
N GLU A 49 20.81 -8.68 -20.31
CA GLU A 49 20.44 -7.38 -20.87
C GLU A 49 19.13 -6.86 -20.29
N HIS A 50 18.10 -7.71 -20.26
CA HIS A 50 16.81 -7.38 -19.65
C HIS A 50 16.92 -7.11 -18.14
N THR A 51 17.73 -7.88 -17.43
CA THR A 51 17.98 -7.71 -15.99
C THR A 51 18.71 -6.39 -15.71
N LEU A 52 19.70 -6.03 -16.52
CA LEU A 52 20.43 -4.77 -16.38
C LEU A 52 19.51 -3.57 -16.61
N ALA A 53 18.64 -3.62 -17.63
CA ALA A 53 17.65 -2.58 -17.87
C ALA A 53 16.73 -2.37 -16.66
N ARG A 54 16.17 -3.45 -16.11
CA ARG A 54 15.33 -3.40 -14.90
C ARG A 54 16.10 -2.90 -13.67
N LEU A 55 17.35 -3.30 -13.52
CA LEU A 55 18.18 -2.90 -12.38
C LEU A 55 18.54 -1.41 -12.46
N VAL A 56 18.89 -0.91 -13.64
CA VAL A 56 19.11 0.53 -13.90
C VAL A 56 17.85 1.32 -13.57
N GLU A 57 16.69 0.88 -14.03
CA GLU A 57 15.40 1.50 -13.69
C GLU A 57 15.22 1.54 -12.16
N ARG A 58 15.40 0.43 -11.45
CA ARG A 58 15.20 0.38 -10.00
C ARG A 58 16.16 1.29 -9.23
N ILE A 59 17.41 1.39 -9.68
CA ILE A 59 18.42 2.29 -9.10
C ILE A 59 18.03 3.74 -9.32
N GLN A 60 17.59 4.09 -10.53
CA GLN A 60 17.16 5.46 -10.86
C GLN A 60 15.99 5.93 -9.99
N HIS A 61 15.12 5.01 -9.53
CA HIS A 61 13.96 5.29 -8.69
C HIS A 61 14.21 5.06 -7.18
N SER A 62 15.44 4.75 -6.80
CA SER A 62 15.78 4.52 -5.39
C SER A 62 16.02 5.83 -4.63
N PRO A 63 15.91 5.84 -3.29
CA PRO A 63 16.21 7.01 -2.47
C PRO A 63 17.73 7.26 -2.34
N LEU A 64 18.57 6.65 -3.18
CA LEU A 64 20.01 6.85 -3.15
C LEU A 64 20.38 8.30 -3.52
N PRO A 65 21.40 8.89 -2.86
CA PRO A 65 22.03 10.14 -3.29
C PRO A 65 22.39 10.10 -4.79
N GLY A 66 22.24 11.23 -5.48
CA GLY A 66 22.47 11.33 -6.92
C GLY A 66 23.84 10.78 -7.35
N THR A 67 24.89 11.07 -6.58
CA THR A 67 26.26 10.57 -6.85
C THR A 67 26.37 9.05 -6.83
N LEU A 68 25.70 8.36 -5.90
CA LEU A 68 25.67 6.90 -5.82
C LEU A 68 24.81 6.31 -6.93
N ARG A 69 23.67 6.93 -7.20
CA ARG A 69 22.73 6.53 -8.25
C ARG A 69 23.39 6.58 -9.63
N ASP A 70 23.96 7.72 -9.98
CA ASP A 70 24.61 7.94 -11.27
C ASP A 70 25.82 7.01 -11.44
N GLY A 71 26.61 6.83 -10.38
CA GLY A 71 27.75 5.92 -10.39
C GLY A 71 27.36 4.46 -10.59
N LEU A 72 26.26 4.00 -9.98
CA LEU A 72 25.73 2.65 -10.18
C LEU A 72 25.15 2.47 -11.58
N VAL A 73 24.35 3.44 -12.08
CA VAL A 73 23.77 3.39 -13.43
C VAL A 73 24.85 3.34 -14.50
N ALA A 74 25.89 4.20 -14.38
CA ALA A 74 27.02 4.19 -15.28
C ALA A 74 27.73 2.83 -15.29
N GLY A 75 27.98 2.24 -14.11
CA GLY A 75 28.64 0.94 -13.99
C GLY A 75 27.83 -0.26 -14.51
N LEU A 76 26.55 -0.09 -14.83
CA LEU A 76 25.64 -1.14 -15.33
C LEU A 76 25.33 -1.03 -16.83
N SER A 77 25.80 0.03 -17.51
CA SER A 77 25.47 0.27 -18.92
C SER A 77 26.19 -0.71 -19.86
N PRO A 78 25.55 -1.20 -20.95
CA PRO A 78 26.20 -2.07 -21.94
C PRO A 78 27.36 -1.38 -22.67
N ALA A 79 27.32 -0.05 -22.77
CA ALA A 79 28.36 0.78 -23.40
C ALA A 79 29.67 0.85 -22.59
N SER A 80 29.69 0.33 -21.37
CA SER A 80 30.83 0.29 -20.44
C SER A 80 31.90 -0.75 -20.82
N ALA A 81 32.13 -0.95 -22.13
CA ALA A 81 33.18 -1.82 -22.67
C ALA A 81 34.60 -1.26 -22.40
N GLU A 82 34.71 0.01 -22.02
CA GLU A 82 35.94 0.62 -21.51
C GLU A 82 36.04 0.38 -20.00
N GLY A 83 37.07 -0.35 -19.55
CA GLY A 83 37.16 -0.94 -18.21
C GLY A 83 36.99 -0.01 -17.00
N THR A 84 36.98 1.31 -17.19
CA THR A 84 36.83 2.36 -16.16
C THR A 84 35.50 2.28 -15.41
N ASP A 85 34.39 2.00 -16.10
CA ASP A 85 33.06 1.95 -15.48
C ASP A 85 32.85 0.68 -14.64
N ARG A 86 33.50 -0.43 -15.02
CA ARG A 86 33.50 -1.67 -14.23
C ARG A 86 34.34 -1.56 -12.96
N VAL A 87 35.40 -0.73 -12.98
CA VAL A 87 36.16 -0.37 -11.78
C VAL A 87 35.27 0.40 -10.80
N ARG A 88 34.48 1.36 -11.30
CA ARG A 88 33.55 2.16 -10.51
C ARG A 88 32.47 1.33 -9.82
N LEU A 89 31.93 0.31 -10.48
CA LEU A 89 30.96 -0.60 -9.86
C LEU A 89 31.58 -1.40 -8.70
N LYS A 90 32.84 -1.83 -8.84
CA LYS A 90 33.58 -2.50 -7.76
C LYS A 90 33.90 -1.54 -6.61
N GLU A 91 34.24 -0.29 -6.90
CA GLU A 91 34.44 0.73 -5.87
C GLU A 91 33.16 1.01 -5.09
N LEU A 92 32.01 1.12 -5.75
CA LEU A 92 30.76 1.41 -5.06
C LEU A 92 30.25 0.22 -4.22
N THR A 93 30.38 -1.00 -4.74
CA THR A 93 29.81 -2.21 -4.11
C THR A 93 30.79 -3.05 -3.31
N GLY A 94 32.10 -2.84 -3.48
CA GLY A 94 33.14 -3.70 -2.91
C GLY A 94 33.24 -5.08 -3.56
N LEU A 95 32.48 -5.35 -4.63
CA LEU A 95 32.33 -6.66 -5.24
C LEU A 95 32.81 -6.67 -6.71
N PRO A 96 33.35 -7.79 -7.21
CA PRO A 96 33.59 -7.96 -8.65
C PRO A 96 32.29 -7.77 -9.46
N PRO A 97 32.33 -7.24 -10.69
CA PRO A 97 31.14 -6.82 -11.44
C PRO A 97 30.00 -7.84 -11.49
N ALA A 98 30.28 -9.11 -11.78
CA ALA A 98 29.25 -10.16 -11.81
C ALA A 98 28.60 -10.41 -10.44
N LYS A 99 29.39 -10.37 -9.36
CA LYS A 99 28.87 -10.48 -7.98
C LYS A 99 28.14 -9.20 -7.57
N ALA A 100 28.60 -8.04 -8.02
CA ALA A 100 27.96 -6.74 -7.78
C ALA A 100 26.56 -6.70 -8.40
N ILE A 101 26.41 -7.04 -9.69
CA ILE A 101 25.10 -7.09 -10.36
C ILE A 101 24.14 -8.01 -9.62
N ARG A 102 24.61 -9.21 -9.26
CA ARG A 102 23.81 -10.20 -8.53
C ARG A 102 23.39 -9.71 -7.14
N ALA A 103 24.30 -9.07 -6.42
CA ALA A 103 24.03 -8.48 -5.11
C ALA A 103 23.05 -7.30 -5.20
N LEU A 104 23.20 -6.46 -6.22
CA LEU A 104 22.28 -5.36 -6.51
C LEU A 104 20.89 -5.89 -6.89
N CYS A 105 20.79 -7.01 -7.61
CA CYS A 105 19.50 -7.66 -7.88
C CYS A 105 18.78 -8.12 -6.61
N VAL A 106 19.52 -8.56 -5.59
CA VAL A 106 18.95 -8.93 -4.27
C VAL A 106 18.57 -7.66 -3.49
N TYR A 107 19.49 -6.70 -3.39
CA TYR A 107 19.29 -5.45 -2.66
C TYR A 107 18.13 -4.61 -3.20
N PHE A 108 17.97 -4.57 -4.53
CA PHE A 108 16.86 -3.88 -5.21
C PHE A 108 15.65 -4.79 -5.47
N ALA A 109 15.61 -5.99 -4.87
CA ALA A 109 14.49 -6.92 -4.88
C ALA A 109 14.03 -7.45 -6.26
N LEU A 110 14.86 -7.40 -7.30
CA LEU A 110 14.52 -7.94 -8.64
C LEU A 110 14.25 -9.46 -8.63
N VAL A 111 14.90 -10.18 -7.71
CA VAL A 111 14.68 -11.63 -7.52
C VAL A 111 13.28 -11.93 -7.01
N ARG A 112 12.75 -11.07 -6.13
CA ARG A 112 11.42 -11.21 -5.54
C ARG A 112 10.32 -10.89 -6.55
N GLU A 113 10.59 -10.01 -7.51
CA GLU A 113 9.68 -9.72 -8.65
C GLU A 113 9.47 -10.94 -9.56
N GLU A 114 10.52 -11.70 -9.91
CA GLU A 114 10.34 -12.93 -10.71
C GLU A 114 9.64 -14.05 -9.93
N ALA A 115 9.81 -14.10 -8.61
CA ALA A 115 9.13 -15.08 -7.76
C ALA A 115 7.65 -14.74 -7.47
N THR A 116 7.23 -13.49 -7.74
CA THR A 116 5.87 -12.97 -7.51
C THR A 116 5.03 -12.87 -8.79
N SER A 117 5.58 -13.25 -9.96
CA SER A 117 4.80 -13.35 -11.21
C SER A 117 3.86 -14.57 -11.24
N SER A 118 3.91 -15.44 -10.23
CA SER A 118 3.05 -16.63 -10.10
C SER A 118 1.83 -16.43 -9.19
N GLY A 119 1.41 -15.18 -8.95
CA GLY A 119 0.16 -14.90 -8.23
C GLY A 119 -1.07 -15.40 -9.02
N PRO A 120 -2.22 -15.64 -8.35
CA PRO A 120 -3.42 -16.11 -9.03
C PRO A 120 -3.86 -15.14 -10.13
N ALA A 121 -4.35 -15.69 -11.24
CA ALA A 121 -4.82 -14.88 -12.35
C ALA A 121 -6.11 -14.13 -11.95
N PRO A 122 -6.38 -12.92 -12.48
CA PRO A 122 -7.53 -12.11 -12.06
C PRO A 122 -8.88 -12.84 -12.16
N HIS A 123 -9.08 -13.68 -13.17
CA HIS A 123 -10.32 -14.45 -13.33
C HIS A 123 -10.48 -15.57 -12.28
N GLU A 124 -9.37 -16.14 -11.79
CA GLU A 124 -9.37 -17.12 -10.70
C GLU A 124 -9.74 -16.44 -9.38
N VAL A 125 -9.17 -15.25 -9.13
CA VAL A 125 -9.49 -14.43 -7.95
C VAL A 125 -10.95 -13.99 -7.96
N GLU A 126 -11.47 -13.51 -9.09
CA GLU A 126 -12.90 -13.18 -9.23
C GLU A 126 -13.80 -14.38 -8.90
N SER A 127 -13.51 -15.53 -9.51
CA SER A 127 -14.30 -16.75 -9.31
C SER A 127 -14.26 -17.17 -7.84
N PHE A 128 -13.09 -17.08 -7.21
CA PHE A 128 -12.91 -17.35 -5.79
C PHE A 128 -13.77 -16.45 -4.91
N VAL A 129 -13.67 -15.13 -5.08
CA VAL A 129 -14.40 -14.16 -4.24
C VAL A 129 -15.92 -14.33 -4.37
N LYS A 130 -16.42 -14.65 -5.56
CA LYS A 130 -17.86 -14.92 -5.78
C LYS A 130 -18.36 -16.16 -5.00
N GLN A 131 -17.49 -17.14 -4.76
CA GLN A 131 -17.84 -18.41 -4.14
C GLN A 131 -17.62 -18.44 -2.63
N ASN A 132 -16.79 -17.52 -2.08
CA ASN A 132 -16.39 -17.54 -0.68
C ASN A 132 -17.00 -16.38 0.10
N VAL A 133 -17.27 -16.61 1.38
CA VAL A 133 -17.84 -15.59 2.25
C VAL A 133 -16.79 -14.55 2.59
N SER A 134 -15.61 -14.99 3.06
CA SER A 134 -14.48 -14.13 3.38
C SER A 134 -13.51 -14.04 2.20
N PRO A 135 -13.23 -12.83 1.68
CA PRO A 135 -12.24 -12.64 0.63
C PRO A 135 -10.82 -12.98 1.10
N TYR A 136 -10.55 -12.93 2.42
CA TYR A 136 -9.25 -13.29 2.99
C TYR A 136 -8.94 -14.79 2.93
N ASP A 137 -9.97 -15.63 2.74
CA ASP A 137 -9.79 -17.09 2.60
C ASP A 137 -8.88 -17.44 1.43
N LEU A 138 -8.70 -16.54 0.45
CA LEU A 138 -7.76 -16.71 -0.66
C LEU A 138 -6.34 -17.03 -0.18
N LEU A 139 -5.93 -16.55 1.00
CA LEU A 139 -4.64 -16.87 1.61
C LEU A 139 -4.46 -18.39 1.82
N LEU A 140 -5.53 -19.11 2.14
CA LEU A 140 -5.47 -20.57 2.32
C LEU A 140 -5.30 -21.32 1.00
N HIS A 141 -5.69 -20.73 -0.14
CA HIS A 141 -5.74 -21.41 -1.44
C HIS A 141 -4.52 -21.17 -2.33
N VAL A 142 -3.72 -20.14 -2.07
CA VAL A 142 -2.50 -19.87 -2.86
C VAL A 142 -1.29 -20.61 -2.31
N GLU A 143 -0.27 -20.82 -3.16
CA GLU A 143 1.01 -21.45 -2.77
C GLU A 143 1.82 -20.55 -1.82
N LYS A 144 1.83 -19.25 -2.08
CA LYS A 144 2.61 -18.24 -1.34
C LYS A 144 1.68 -17.18 -0.76
N PRO A 145 1.02 -17.45 0.38
CA PRO A 145 0.12 -16.48 0.99
C PRO A 145 0.88 -15.24 1.42
N SER A 146 0.38 -14.08 0.97
CA SER A 146 0.98 -12.80 1.31
C SER A 146 -0.07 -11.71 1.45
N LEU A 147 0.04 -10.93 2.51
CA LEU A 147 -0.84 -9.80 2.79
C LEU A 147 -0.04 -8.53 3.06
N LEU A 148 -0.49 -7.42 2.48
CA LEU A 148 -0.03 -6.07 2.80
C LEU A 148 -1.18 -5.25 3.40
N ASP A 149 -1.01 -4.76 4.63
CA ASP A 149 -1.92 -3.79 5.25
C ASP A 149 -1.37 -2.36 5.12
N LEU A 150 -2.21 -1.46 4.63
CA LEU A 150 -1.95 -0.03 4.45
C LEU A 150 -2.73 0.79 5.47
N GLY A 151 -2.02 1.49 6.35
CA GLY A 151 -2.63 2.21 7.47
C GLY A 151 -2.97 1.28 8.63
N ALA A 152 -2.06 0.36 8.94
CA ALA A 152 -2.24 -0.73 9.91
C ALA A 152 -2.61 -0.29 11.34
N GLY A 153 -2.33 0.96 11.70
CA GLY A 153 -2.72 1.56 12.97
C GLY A 153 -2.13 0.81 14.17
N ASP A 154 -3.01 0.33 15.05
CA ASP A 154 -2.66 -0.32 16.31
C ASP A 154 -2.24 -1.80 16.16
N LEU A 155 -2.25 -2.33 14.93
CA LEU A 155 -1.95 -3.72 14.56
C LEU A 155 -3.01 -4.76 14.96
N SER A 156 -4.18 -4.33 15.46
CA SER A 156 -5.23 -5.25 15.92
C SER A 156 -5.81 -6.12 14.82
N PHE A 157 -5.83 -5.62 13.57
CA PHE A 157 -6.25 -6.41 12.42
C PHE A 157 -5.30 -7.59 12.17
N GLU A 158 -3.99 -7.36 12.23
CA GLU A 158 -2.97 -8.38 12.01
C GLU A 158 -3.01 -9.48 13.06
N GLU A 159 -3.24 -9.12 14.32
CA GLU A 159 -3.43 -10.09 15.39
C GLU A 159 -4.65 -11.00 15.10
N GLU A 160 -5.79 -10.41 14.75
CA GLU A 160 -7.01 -11.19 14.43
C GLU A 160 -6.87 -12.02 13.13
N LEU A 161 -6.18 -11.48 12.12
CA LEU A 161 -5.86 -12.21 10.89
C LEU A 161 -5.04 -13.47 11.20
N LEU A 162 -4.03 -13.37 12.06
CA LEU A 162 -3.24 -14.52 12.45
C LEU A 162 -4.05 -15.52 13.27
N ASP A 163 -4.85 -15.07 14.22
CA ASP A 163 -5.74 -15.95 14.98
C ASP A 163 -6.67 -16.77 14.07
N HIS A 164 -7.17 -16.16 13.00
CA HIS A 164 -8.08 -16.80 12.06
C HIS A 164 -7.38 -17.77 11.08
N TYR A 165 -6.25 -17.35 10.50
CA TYR A 165 -5.69 -18.03 9.34
C TYR A 165 -4.38 -18.78 9.61
N PHE A 166 -3.63 -18.38 10.64
CA PHE A 166 -2.30 -18.92 10.89
C PHE A 166 -2.31 -20.42 11.21
N PRO A 167 -3.22 -20.96 12.04
CA PRO A 167 -3.25 -22.40 12.33
C PRO A 167 -3.38 -23.27 11.06
N ALA A 168 -4.33 -22.94 10.17
CA ALA A 168 -4.56 -23.68 8.94
C ALA A 168 -3.39 -23.57 7.94
N LEU A 169 -2.71 -22.41 7.91
CA LEU A 169 -1.52 -22.22 7.10
C LEU A 169 -0.34 -23.07 7.61
N GLN A 170 -0.15 -23.14 8.92
CA GLN A 170 0.87 -23.98 9.54
C GLN A 170 0.61 -25.47 9.31
N GLU A 171 -0.63 -25.94 9.48
CA GLU A 171 -1.03 -27.32 9.17
C GLU A 171 -0.76 -27.69 7.70
N SER A 172 -0.92 -26.72 6.80
CA SER A 172 -0.64 -26.88 5.37
C SER A 172 0.84 -26.69 5.00
N GLY A 173 1.71 -26.42 5.97
CA GLY A 173 3.14 -26.16 5.75
C GLY A 173 3.44 -24.90 4.93
N LYS A 174 2.49 -23.95 4.88
CA LYS A 174 2.62 -22.70 4.12
C LYS A 174 3.20 -21.59 4.99
N VAL A 175 4.13 -20.82 4.42
CA VAL A 175 4.71 -19.64 5.08
C VAL A 175 3.90 -18.40 4.71
N LEU A 176 3.34 -17.71 5.70
CA LEU A 176 2.64 -16.45 5.51
C LEU A 176 3.62 -15.27 5.50
N THR A 177 3.59 -14.45 4.45
CA THR A 177 4.23 -13.12 4.47
C THR A 177 3.20 -12.07 4.86
N LEU A 178 3.35 -11.44 6.02
CA LEU A 178 2.44 -10.42 6.53
C LEU A 178 3.20 -9.11 6.73
N HIS A 179 2.87 -8.11 5.93
CA HIS A 179 3.53 -6.82 5.93
C HIS A 179 2.53 -5.72 6.29
N ALA A 180 2.92 -4.83 7.18
CA ALA A 180 2.09 -3.75 7.68
C ALA A 180 2.82 -2.41 7.54
N VAL A 181 2.13 -1.39 7.00
CA VAL A 181 2.71 -0.06 6.79
C VAL A 181 1.81 0.99 7.40
N ASP A 182 2.40 1.96 8.11
CA ASP A 182 1.67 3.11 8.64
C ASP A 182 2.45 4.42 8.45
N ARG A 183 1.74 5.52 8.22
CA ARG A 183 2.30 6.88 8.10
C ARG A 183 2.62 7.50 9.46
N LEU A 184 2.02 6.99 10.53
CA LEU A 184 2.30 7.38 11.90
C LEU A 184 3.70 6.94 12.27
N GLN A 185 4.54 7.91 12.61
CA GLN A 185 5.89 7.65 13.09
C GLN A 185 5.82 6.99 14.47
N PRO A 186 6.46 5.82 14.69
CA PRO A 186 6.56 5.23 16.02
C PRO A 186 7.23 6.21 16.99
N GLY A 187 6.59 6.43 18.15
CA GLY A 187 7.03 7.39 19.16
C GLY A 187 6.61 8.84 18.94
N SER A 188 5.90 9.16 17.85
CA SER A 188 5.26 10.47 17.70
C SER A 188 4.16 10.65 18.75
N GLN A 189 3.92 11.90 19.12
CA GLN A 189 2.80 12.27 20.00
C GLN A 189 1.51 12.52 19.21
N LEU A 190 1.60 12.57 17.88
CA LEU A 190 0.50 12.83 16.96
C LEU A 190 0.00 11.50 16.39
N GLY A 191 -1.00 10.90 17.03
CA GLY A 191 -1.58 9.62 16.59
C GLY A 191 -2.37 8.89 17.67
N GLY A 192 -2.07 9.13 18.95
CA GLY A 192 -2.89 8.66 20.08
C GLY A 192 -3.14 7.15 20.04
N ALA A 193 -4.41 6.75 20.09
CA ALA A 193 -4.82 5.35 20.07
C ALA A 193 -4.58 4.61 18.74
N TYR A 194 -4.19 5.33 17.68
CA TYR A 194 -3.90 4.74 16.36
C TYR A 194 -2.45 4.31 16.20
N HIS A 195 -1.59 4.52 17.20
CA HIS A 195 -0.22 4.01 17.14
C HIS A 195 -0.18 2.50 17.31
N ALA A 196 0.72 1.85 16.56
CA ALA A 196 1.07 0.45 16.72
C ALA A 196 1.32 0.12 18.20
N ASP A 197 0.56 -0.85 18.72
CA ASP A 197 0.69 -1.27 20.10
C ASP A 197 2.05 -1.98 20.31
N PRO A 198 2.91 -1.51 21.24
CA PRO A 198 4.23 -2.10 21.42
C PRO A 198 4.23 -3.54 21.93
N GLU A 199 3.17 -3.99 22.59
CA GLU A 199 3.05 -5.37 23.04
C GLU A 199 2.66 -6.29 21.89
N ARG A 200 1.67 -5.88 21.10
CA ARG A 200 1.21 -6.57 19.90
C ARG A 200 2.32 -6.68 18.87
N LEU A 201 3.03 -5.59 18.60
CA LEU A 201 4.18 -5.60 17.70
C LEU A 201 5.24 -6.62 18.15
N ARG A 202 5.51 -6.71 19.46
CA ARG A 202 6.47 -7.68 20.02
C ARG A 202 5.97 -9.12 19.96
N ARG A 203 4.66 -9.37 20.00
CA ARG A 203 4.07 -10.71 19.80
C ARG A 203 4.23 -11.11 18.33
N LEU A 204 3.68 -10.31 17.43
CA LEU A 204 3.74 -10.53 15.97
C LEU A 204 5.16 -10.75 15.43
N THR A 205 6.16 -10.07 16.00
CA THR A 205 7.56 -10.23 15.58
C THR A 205 8.24 -11.49 16.14
N ARG A 206 7.77 -12.03 17.27
CA ARG A 206 8.34 -13.24 17.90
C ARG A 206 7.66 -14.52 17.45
N ASP A 207 6.46 -14.43 16.89
CA ASP A 207 5.67 -15.60 16.51
C ASP A 207 6.30 -16.34 15.34
N ALA A 208 6.65 -17.62 15.60
CA ALA A 208 7.00 -18.68 14.65
C ALA A 208 7.71 -18.21 13.35
N PRO A 209 8.97 -17.71 13.44
CA PRO A 209 9.68 -17.05 12.35
C PRO A 209 9.90 -17.93 11.11
N ASP A 210 9.85 -19.26 11.26
CA ASP A 210 9.98 -20.22 10.16
C ASP A 210 8.70 -20.35 9.32
N THR A 211 7.55 -19.89 9.85
CA THR A 211 6.22 -20.02 9.23
C THR A 211 5.48 -18.69 9.08
N LEU A 212 5.94 -17.64 9.77
CA LEU A 212 5.42 -16.27 9.67
C LEU A 212 6.57 -15.30 9.38
N HIS A 213 6.47 -14.61 8.25
CA HIS A 213 7.36 -13.52 7.89
C HIS A 213 6.62 -12.20 8.12
N PHE A 214 6.59 -11.76 9.38
CA PHE A 214 5.96 -10.50 9.78
C PHE A 214 6.93 -9.32 9.75
N ARG A 215 6.50 -8.17 9.21
CA ARG A 215 7.22 -6.89 9.32
C ARG A 215 6.26 -5.71 9.39
N PHE A 216 6.57 -4.75 10.24
CA PHE A 216 5.87 -3.47 10.36
C PHE A 216 6.79 -2.30 10.07
N TRP A 217 6.33 -1.33 9.27
CA TRP A 217 7.02 -0.07 9.03
C TRP A 217 6.11 1.12 9.35
N GLY A 218 6.44 1.84 10.42
CA GLY A 218 5.81 3.12 10.74
C GLY A 218 6.61 4.32 10.20
N GLY A 219 5.93 5.46 10.03
CA GLY A 219 6.51 6.67 9.43
C GLY A 219 6.71 6.57 7.92
N VAL A 220 6.04 5.63 7.26
CA VAL A 220 6.18 5.35 5.83
C VAL A 220 4.97 5.87 5.09
N ASP A 221 5.19 6.66 4.05
CA ASP A 221 4.12 7.06 3.15
C ASP A 221 3.69 5.85 2.30
N MET A 222 2.46 5.39 2.48
CA MET A 222 1.89 4.29 1.70
C MET A 222 1.86 4.57 0.19
N MET A 223 2.01 5.82 -0.20
CA MET A 223 2.09 6.19 -1.60
C MET A 223 3.52 6.01 -2.18
N ASP A 224 4.56 5.90 -1.35
CA ASP A 224 5.96 5.71 -1.77
C ASP A 224 6.57 4.36 -1.35
N LEU A 225 5.81 3.28 -1.49
CA LEU A 225 6.28 1.92 -1.15
C LEU A 225 7.43 1.42 -2.04
N SER A 226 7.73 2.09 -3.16
CA SER A 226 8.80 1.68 -4.08
C SER A 226 10.19 1.75 -3.45
N THR A 227 10.36 2.57 -2.42
CA THR A 227 11.63 2.81 -1.73
C THR A 227 11.97 1.76 -0.68
N HIS A 228 11.02 0.89 -0.33
CA HIS A 228 11.20 -0.14 0.70
C HIS A 228 11.59 -1.50 0.08
N PRO A 229 12.86 -1.93 0.20
CA PRO A 229 13.39 -3.11 -0.52
C PRO A 229 12.82 -4.44 -0.02
N HIS A 230 12.23 -4.45 1.19
CA HIS A 230 11.70 -5.66 1.81
C HIS A 230 10.25 -5.97 1.42
N LEU A 231 9.51 -4.99 0.88
CA LEU A 231 8.15 -5.21 0.41
C LEU A 231 8.16 -6.09 -0.85
N LEU A 232 7.17 -6.97 -0.96
CA LEU A 232 6.92 -7.70 -2.20
C LEU A 232 6.46 -6.74 -3.29
N ALA A 233 6.77 -7.10 -4.54
CA ALA A 233 6.28 -6.36 -5.69
C ALA A 233 4.76 -6.47 -5.83
N ARG A 234 4.21 -7.65 -5.53
CA ARG A 234 2.78 -7.94 -5.51
C ARG A 234 2.47 -8.94 -4.41
N TYR A 235 1.35 -8.73 -3.73
CA TYR A 235 0.79 -9.52 -2.64
C TYR A 235 -0.46 -10.26 -3.12
N THR A 236 -0.78 -11.37 -2.47
CA THR A 236 -2.05 -12.08 -2.67
C THR A 236 -3.21 -11.16 -2.31
N VAL A 237 -3.15 -10.55 -1.12
CA VAL A 237 -4.15 -9.61 -0.61
C VAL A 237 -3.46 -8.29 -0.27
N LEU A 238 -4.06 -7.19 -0.71
CA LEU A 238 -3.78 -5.86 -0.17
C LEU A 238 -5.01 -5.38 0.55
N THR A 239 -4.85 -4.87 1.76
CA THR A 239 -5.94 -4.30 2.55
C THR A 239 -5.63 -2.86 2.96
N CYS A 240 -6.67 -2.05 3.10
CA CYS A 240 -6.60 -0.73 3.71
C CYS A 240 -7.87 -0.52 4.53
N HIS A 241 -7.69 -0.36 5.83
CA HIS A 241 -8.77 -0.14 6.78
C HIS A 241 -8.93 1.36 7.04
N ALA A 242 -10.16 1.86 6.97
CA ALA A 242 -10.51 3.27 7.16
C ALA A 242 -9.57 4.23 6.40
N PRO A 243 -9.57 4.21 5.04
CA PRO A 243 -8.77 5.14 4.26
C PRO A 243 -9.02 6.59 4.71
N ALA A 244 -7.96 7.35 4.96
CA ALA A 244 -8.07 8.61 5.68
C ALA A 244 -8.85 9.71 4.94
N THR A 245 -9.86 10.28 5.61
CA THR A 245 -10.47 11.58 5.28
C THR A 245 -9.70 12.72 5.94
N PRO A 246 -9.30 13.78 5.20
CA PRO A 246 -9.67 14.08 3.81
C PRO A 246 -8.72 13.52 2.72
N THR A 247 -7.60 12.87 3.05
CA THR A 247 -6.57 12.47 2.07
C THR A 247 -7.10 11.79 0.81
N PHE A 248 -8.09 10.89 0.94
CA PHE A 248 -8.67 10.13 -0.18
C PHE A 248 -10.11 10.53 -0.55
N ALA A 249 -10.67 11.55 0.12
CA ALA A 249 -12.05 12.00 -0.06
C ALA A 249 -12.22 13.11 -1.12
N TYR A 250 -11.13 13.50 -1.80
CA TYR A 250 -11.15 14.55 -2.82
C TYR A 250 -10.29 14.10 -3.99
N GLU A 251 -10.90 13.90 -5.16
CA GLU A 251 -10.17 13.49 -6.37
C GLU A 251 -9.58 14.71 -7.13
N PRO A 252 -8.25 14.92 -7.13
CA PRO A 252 -7.64 16.11 -7.73
C PRO A 252 -7.79 16.19 -9.25
N THR A 253 -8.09 15.07 -9.93
CA THR A 253 -8.36 15.09 -11.37
C THR A 253 -9.76 15.61 -11.74
N ARG A 254 -10.66 15.80 -10.76
CA ARG A 254 -11.99 16.35 -10.97
C ARG A 254 -12.32 17.57 -10.10
N LEU A 255 -11.69 17.71 -8.94
CA LEU A 255 -11.91 18.82 -8.01
C LEU A 255 -10.73 19.78 -8.06
N SER A 256 -11.00 21.05 -8.33
CA SER A 256 -9.98 22.09 -8.29
C SER A 256 -9.47 22.32 -6.86
N PRO A 257 -8.22 22.79 -6.69
CA PRO A 257 -7.68 23.14 -5.38
C PRO A 257 -8.54 24.15 -4.61
N ALA A 258 -9.20 25.08 -5.31
CA ALA A 258 -10.09 26.06 -4.72
C ALA A 258 -11.35 25.41 -4.12
N THR A 259 -12.00 24.51 -4.87
CA THR A 259 -13.16 23.74 -4.43
C THR A 259 -12.81 22.90 -3.19
N ILE A 260 -11.70 22.17 -3.24
CA ILE A 260 -11.22 21.34 -2.13
C ILE A 260 -10.96 22.20 -0.89
N HIS A 261 -10.22 23.30 -1.04
CA HIS A 261 -9.88 24.18 0.09
C HIS A 261 -11.13 24.82 0.72
N SER A 262 -12.08 25.26 -0.10
CA SER A 262 -13.35 25.83 0.35
C SER A 262 -14.13 24.81 1.17
N HIS A 263 -14.32 23.59 0.65
CA HIS A 263 -15.08 22.55 1.32
C HIS A 263 -14.40 22.06 2.61
N LEU A 264 -13.07 21.89 2.62
CA LEU A 264 -12.32 21.55 3.83
C LEU A 264 -12.45 22.60 4.91
N THR A 265 -12.35 23.88 4.54
CA THR A 265 -12.48 24.99 5.49
C THR A 265 -13.90 25.06 6.07
N GLN A 266 -14.91 24.80 5.24
CA GLN A 266 -16.31 24.76 5.65
C GLN A 266 -16.63 23.60 6.58
N THR A 267 -16.16 22.38 6.27
CA THR A 267 -16.55 21.15 6.98
C THR A 267 -15.64 20.80 8.14
N LYS A 268 -14.32 20.94 7.97
CA LYS A 268 -13.33 20.55 8.98
C LYS A 268 -12.84 21.76 9.79
N GLY A 269 -13.00 22.97 9.27
CA GLY A 269 -12.63 24.24 9.92
C GLY A 269 -11.32 24.82 9.40
N LYS A 270 -10.95 26.02 9.87
CA LYS A 270 -9.68 26.67 9.49
C LYS A 270 -8.51 25.86 10.04
N TYR A 271 -7.49 25.66 9.21
CA TYR A 271 -6.32 24.87 9.58
C TYR A 271 -5.01 25.58 9.22
N ARG A 272 -3.94 25.25 9.95
CA ARG A 272 -2.59 25.77 9.73
C ARG A 272 -1.54 24.77 10.21
N THR A 273 -0.33 24.89 9.69
CA THR A 273 0.82 24.13 10.18
C THR A 273 1.40 24.81 11.43
N VAL A 274 1.66 24.02 12.47
CA VAL A 274 2.27 24.47 13.73
C VAL A 274 3.41 23.53 14.13
N GLN A 275 4.19 23.93 15.13
CA GLN A 275 5.19 23.08 15.78
C GLN A 275 4.70 22.71 17.18
N VAL A 276 4.53 21.41 17.44
CA VAL A 276 4.11 20.89 18.75
C VAL A 276 5.25 20.05 19.29
N ARG A 277 5.89 20.52 20.37
CA ARG A 277 7.00 19.82 21.04
C ARG A 277 8.14 19.38 20.10
N GLY A 278 8.38 20.17 19.05
CA GLY A 278 9.44 19.92 18.05
C GLY A 278 9.00 19.11 16.82
N GLU A 279 7.76 18.65 16.77
CA GLU A 279 7.18 17.94 15.62
C GLU A 279 6.24 18.87 14.82
N LYS A 280 6.30 18.77 13.48
CA LYS A 280 5.34 19.46 12.60
C LYS A 280 3.95 18.83 12.77
N ALA A 281 2.98 19.65 13.12
CA ALA A 281 1.58 19.25 13.27
C ALA A 281 0.66 20.11 12.39
N LEU A 282 -0.49 19.54 12.05
CA LEU A 282 -1.63 20.27 11.51
C LEU A 282 -2.53 20.67 12.68
N GLU A 283 -2.72 21.96 12.89
CA GLU A 283 -3.71 22.48 13.84
C GLU A 283 -4.99 22.82 13.08
N VAL A 284 -6.13 22.30 13.54
CA VAL A 284 -7.45 22.53 12.97
C VAL A 284 -8.35 23.14 14.05
N MET A 285 -8.95 24.27 13.74
CA MET A 285 -9.92 24.93 14.61
C MET A 285 -11.31 24.34 14.37
N HIS A 286 -11.78 23.51 15.29
CA HIS A 286 -13.08 22.85 15.22
C HIS A 286 -13.93 23.22 16.44
N ARG A 287 -15.11 23.81 16.22
CA ARG A 287 -16.05 24.22 17.29
C ARG A 287 -15.40 25.02 18.44
N GLY A 288 -14.43 25.88 18.11
CA GLY A 288 -13.71 26.71 19.08
C GLY A 288 -12.52 26.04 19.78
N GLN A 289 -12.25 24.76 19.51
CA GLN A 289 -11.10 24.03 20.04
C GLN A 289 -10.02 23.83 18.96
N ALA A 290 -8.76 23.93 19.36
CA ALA A 290 -7.61 23.60 18.52
C ALA A 290 -7.31 22.10 18.63
N LEU A 291 -7.55 21.35 17.57
CA LEU A 291 -7.19 19.94 17.47
C LEU A 291 -5.89 19.79 16.67
N THR A 292 -5.01 18.91 17.12
CA THR A 292 -3.72 18.65 16.45
C THR A 292 -3.71 17.27 15.80
N PHE A 293 -3.19 17.23 14.59
CA PHE A 293 -3.07 16.03 13.78
C PHE A 293 -1.66 15.93 13.18
N PRO A 294 -1.26 14.75 12.66
CA PRO A 294 -0.08 14.65 11.81
C PRO A 294 -0.15 15.68 10.67
N HIS A 295 0.97 16.35 10.37
CA HIS A 295 1.02 17.42 9.36
C HIS A 295 0.54 16.98 7.96
N TRP A 296 0.63 15.67 7.67
CA TRP A 296 0.23 15.10 6.39
C TRP A 296 -1.27 14.77 6.30
N LYS A 297 -2.06 14.92 7.39
CA LYS A 297 -3.48 14.49 7.42
C LYS A 297 -4.33 15.17 6.33
N PHE A 298 -4.01 16.41 5.97
CA PHE A 298 -4.74 17.17 4.93
C PHE A 298 -3.99 17.21 3.60
N VAL A 299 -2.94 16.40 3.42
CA VAL A 299 -2.33 16.20 2.10
C VAL A 299 -3.29 15.36 1.27
N ILE A 300 -3.84 15.98 0.23
CA ILE A 300 -4.82 15.35 -0.67
C ILE A 300 -4.11 14.52 -1.73
N GLN A 301 -4.54 13.26 -1.86
CA GLN A 301 -4.04 12.30 -2.85
C GLN A 301 -5.15 11.87 -3.82
N GLY A 302 -6.36 11.70 -3.30
CA GLY A 302 -7.53 11.25 -4.06
C GLY A 302 -7.69 9.73 -4.18
N PRO A 303 -8.92 9.26 -4.41
CA PRO A 303 -9.25 7.84 -4.51
C PRO A 303 -8.49 7.14 -5.65
N LEU A 304 -8.23 7.82 -6.78
CA LEU A 304 -7.53 7.22 -7.91
C LEU A 304 -6.10 6.80 -7.56
N ALA A 305 -5.44 7.57 -6.68
CA ALA A 305 -4.10 7.25 -6.20
C ALA A 305 -4.11 5.95 -5.38
N LEU A 306 -5.09 5.78 -4.49
CA LEU A 306 -5.28 4.56 -3.71
C LEU A 306 -5.61 3.35 -4.59
N LEU A 307 -6.47 3.52 -5.59
CA LEU A 307 -6.82 2.47 -6.54
C LEU A 307 -5.63 2.03 -7.42
N ASN A 308 -4.81 2.98 -7.87
CA ASN A 308 -3.57 2.69 -8.61
C ASN A 308 -2.59 1.89 -7.75
N LEU A 309 -2.41 2.27 -6.48
CA LEU A 309 -1.59 1.53 -5.53
C LEU A 309 -2.12 0.10 -5.34
N ALA A 310 -3.43 -0.05 -5.15
CA ALA A 310 -4.11 -1.32 -4.99
C ALA A 310 -3.83 -2.26 -6.18
N VAL A 311 -4.04 -1.78 -7.42
CA VAL A 311 -3.77 -2.55 -8.64
C VAL A 311 -2.31 -2.97 -8.79
N ARG A 312 -1.38 -2.10 -8.41
CA ARG A 312 0.05 -2.39 -8.53
C ARG A 312 0.46 -3.49 -7.55
N ARG A 313 -0.03 -3.42 -6.32
CA ARG A 313 0.49 -4.20 -5.18
C ARG A 313 -0.37 -5.40 -4.79
N GLY A 314 -1.65 -5.47 -5.12
CA GLY A 314 -2.53 -6.60 -4.73
C GLY A 314 -3.03 -7.40 -5.93
N ALA A 315 -3.16 -8.73 -5.78
CA ALA A 315 -3.97 -9.58 -6.66
C ALA A 315 -5.46 -9.52 -6.30
N LEU A 316 -5.75 -9.35 -5.02
CA LEU A 316 -7.05 -9.02 -4.44
C LEU A 316 -6.87 -7.77 -3.56
N CYS A 317 -7.79 -6.81 -3.64
CA CYS A 317 -7.72 -5.58 -2.87
C CYS A 317 -8.99 -5.43 -2.02
N ILE A 318 -8.84 -5.17 -0.73
CA ILE A 318 -9.94 -5.04 0.21
C ILE A 318 -9.83 -3.67 0.87
N LEU A 319 -10.86 -2.84 0.73
CA LEU A 319 -10.97 -1.58 1.44
C LEU A 319 -12.14 -1.73 2.42
N SER A 320 -11.94 -1.43 3.69
CA SER A 320 -12.99 -1.65 4.69
C SER A 320 -13.09 -0.49 5.65
N ALA A 321 -14.20 -0.41 6.37
CA ALA A 321 -14.51 0.70 7.27
C ALA A 321 -14.38 2.06 6.55
N ILE A 322 -14.78 2.11 5.28
CA ILE A 322 -14.68 3.29 4.43
C ILE A 322 -15.83 4.23 4.80
N ASP A 323 -15.55 5.49 5.10
CA ASP A 323 -16.58 6.49 5.30
C ASP A 323 -17.31 6.87 3.99
N ASP A 324 -18.45 7.54 4.11
CA ASP A 324 -19.27 7.93 2.96
C ASP A 324 -18.53 8.85 1.98
N GLU A 325 -17.76 9.84 2.47
CA GLU A 325 -17.05 10.80 1.60
C GLU A 325 -16.06 10.07 0.68
N VAL A 326 -15.26 9.17 1.24
CA VAL A 326 -14.28 8.37 0.48
C VAL A 326 -14.96 7.33 -0.40
N PHE A 327 -16.01 6.68 0.09
CA PHE A 327 -16.69 5.62 -0.65
C PHE A 327 -17.26 6.12 -1.97
N TRP A 328 -18.03 7.21 -1.96
CA TRP A 328 -18.65 7.74 -3.18
C TRP A 328 -17.61 8.25 -4.18
N GLU A 329 -16.50 8.80 -3.69
CA GLU A 329 -15.37 9.20 -4.51
C GLU A 329 -14.65 8.01 -5.17
N ILE A 330 -14.46 6.91 -4.45
CA ILE A 330 -13.97 5.65 -5.02
C ILE A 330 -14.95 5.12 -6.05
N LEU A 331 -16.24 5.07 -5.73
CA LEU A 331 -17.28 4.56 -6.62
C LEU A 331 -17.31 5.31 -7.95
N ALA A 332 -17.24 6.64 -7.89
CA ALA A 332 -17.11 7.51 -9.05
C ALA A 332 -15.95 7.09 -9.98
N GLN A 333 -14.82 6.62 -9.45
CA GLN A 333 -13.70 6.16 -10.29
C GLN A 333 -13.94 4.78 -10.92
N LEU A 334 -14.77 3.93 -10.30
CA LEU A 334 -15.02 2.56 -10.73
C LEU A 334 -16.12 2.43 -11.79
N VAL A 335 -17.09 3.35 -11.84
CA VAL A 335 -18.21 3.30 -12.79
C VAL A 335 -17.81 3.80 -14.18
N GLU A 336 -18.38 3.27 -15.26
CA GLU A 336 -18.03 3.73 -16.62
C GLU A 336 -18.56 5.16 -16.88
N ASP A 337 -19.80 5.45 -16.44
CA ASP A 337 -20.51 6.70 -16.74
C ASP A 337 -19.74 7.96 -16.27
N PRO A 338 -19.30 8.83 -17.20
CA PRO A 338 -18.66 10.10 -16.86
C PRO A 338 -19.58 11.08 -16.12
N GLY A 339 -20.91 10.97 -16.29
CA GLY A 339 -21.90 11.80 -15.60
C GLY A 339 -21.88 11.63 -14.08
N MET A 340 -21.45 10.46 -13.60
CA MET A 340 -21.23 10.17 -12.18
C MET A 340 -19.89 10.72 -11.64
N ARG A 341 -19.14 11.47 -12.47
CA ARG A 341 -17.89 12.16 -12.12
C ARG A 341 -17.91 13.63 -12.57
N PRO A 342 -18.88 14.44 -12.09
CA PRO A 342 -18.92 15.85 -12.44
C PRO A 342 -17.66 16.59 -11.97
N GLN A 343 -17.22 17.56 -12.78
CA GLN A 343 -16.10 18.44 -12.45
C GLN A 343 -16.53 19.46 -11.39
N ASP A 344 -15.64 19.70 -10.43
CA ASP A 344 -15.80 20.71 -9.37
C ASP A 344 -17.07 20.60 -8.51
N VAL A 345 -17.71 19.43 -8.49
CA VAL A 345 -18.86 19.14 -7.62
C VAL A 345 -18.43 18.21 -6.50
N VAL A 346 -18.39 18.72 -5.27
CA VAL A 346 -18.16 17.87 -4.09
C VAL A 346 -19.37 17.01 -3.84
N PHE A 347 -19.16 15.72 -3.57
CA PHE A 347 -20.25 14.82 -3.22
C PHE A 347 -20.73 15.11 -1.79
N THR A 348 -22.01 15.47 -1.69
CA THR A 348 -22.73 15.68 -0.45
C THR A 348 -24.01 14.84 -0.46
N PRO A 349 -24.62 14.54 0.70
CA PRO A 349 -25.88 13.80 0.76
C PRO A 349 -26.98 14.37 -0.14
N ASP A 350 -26.98 15.68 -0.36
CA ASP A 350 -28.00 16.37 -1.17
C ASP A 350 -27.81 16.13 -2.68
N VAL A 351 -26.57 16.06 -3.18
CA VAL A 351 -26.28 15.93 -4.62
C VAL A 351 -26.09 14.48 -5.07
N LEU A 352 -25.76 13.58 -4.14
CA LEU A 352 -25.53 12.16 -4.44
C LEU A 352 -26.71 11.48 -5.16
N PRO A 353 -27.98 11.66 -4.74
CA PRO A 353 -29.13 11.07 -5.43
C PRO A 353 -29.26 11.53 -6.89
N GLU A 354 -28.96 12.81 -7.17
CA GLU A 354 -29.03 13.37 -8.52
C GLU A 354 -27.92 12.82 -9.42
N ILE A 355 -26.70 12.74 -8.91
CA ILE A 355 -25.52 12.32 -9.67
C ILE A 355 -25.51 10.81 -9.95
N PHE A 356 -25.83 10.00 -8.94
CA PHE A 356 -25.73 8.54 -9.03
C PHE A 356 -27.07 7.84 -9.28
N GLY A 357 -28.20 8.54 -9.13
CA GLY A 357 -29.54 8.03 -9.49
C GLY A 357 -29.84 6.64 -8.92
N HIS A 358 -30.10 5.69 -9.81
CA HIS A 358 -30.40 4.31 -9.44
C HIS A 358 -29.25 3.61 -8.68
N VAL A 359 -28.00 3.96 -8.95
CA VAL A 359 -26.85 3.43 -8.20
C VAL A 359 -26.93 3.87 -6.74
N HIS A 360 -27.21 5.16 -6.50
CA HIS A 360 -27.40 5.67 -5.15
C HIS A 360 -28.57 5.00 -4.44
N GLN A 361 -29.73 4.88 -5.11
CA GLN A 361 -30.90 4.22 -4.55
C GLN A 361 -30.62 2.78 -4.14
N THR A 362 -29.98 2.01 -5.01
CA THR A 362 -29.68 0.60 -4.77
C THR A 362 -28.72 0.44 -3.59
N LEU A 363 -27.61 1.16 -3.61
CA LEU A 363 -26.59 1.03 -2.56
C LEU A 363 -27.07 1.57 -1.21
N SER A 364 -27.83 2.66 -1.20
CA SER A 364 -28.39 3.23 0.03
C SER A 364 -29.47 2.36 0.66
N SER A 365 -30.08 1.45 -0.11
CA SER A 365 -31.05 0.48 0.41
C SER A 365 -30.41 -0.74 1.08
N LEU A 366 -29.09 -0.93 0.93
CA LEU A 366 -28.38 -2.05 1.55
C LEU A 366 -28.40 -1.93 3.07
N THR A 367 -28.89 -2.97 3.73
CA THR A 367 -28.78 -3.17 5.17
C THR A 367 -27.41 -3.71 5.55
N VAL A 368 -27.01 -3.54 6.82
CA VAL A 368 -25.70 -3.99 7.30
C VAL A 368 -25.56 -5.50 7.10
N GLY A 369 -24.47 -5.91 6.44
CA GLY A 369 -24.20 -7.29 6.07
C GLY A 369 -24.59 -7.64 4.62
N GLU A 370 -25.47 -6.85 3.99
CA GLU A 370 -25.83 -7.08 2.59
C GLU A 370 -24.69 -6.70 1.64
N ARG A 371 -24.68 -7.39 0.50
CA ARG A 371 -23.66 -7.28 -0.54
C ARG A 371 -24.29 -7.08 -1.92
N CYS A 372 -23.60 -6.34 -2.77
CA CYS A 372 -23.98 -6.07 -4.14
C CYS A 372 -22.73 -6.13 -5.04
N HIS A 373 -22.81 -6.79 -6.19
CA HIS A 373 -21.78 -6.59 -7.21
C HIS A 373 -22.09 -5.31 -7.95
N LEU A 374 -21.10 -4.44 -8.11
CA LEU A 374 -21.31 -3.15 -8.77
C LEU A 374 -21.71 -3.32 -10.25
N SER A 375 -21.19 -4.36 -10.91
CA SER A 375 -21.53 -4.71 -12.29
C SER A 375 -23.00 -5.06 -12.52
N ASP A 376 -23.72 -5.45 -11.47
CA ASP A 376 -25.14 -5.78 -11.54
C ASP A 376 -26.01 -4.52 -11.52
N VAL A 377 -25.44 -3.37 -11.12
CA VAL A 377 -26.12 -2.07 -11.00
C VAL A 377 -25.69 -1.10 -12.10
N THR A 378 -24.40 -1.08 -12.45
CA THR A 378 -23.84 -0.18 -13.46
C THR A 378 -22.57 -0.75 -14.09
N PRO A 379 -22.28 -0.48 -15.39
CA PRO A 379 -21.05 -0.94 -16.02
C PRO A 379 -19.78 -0.44 -15.31
N LEU A 380 -18.81 -1.34 -15.14
CA LEU A 380 -17.49 -1.01 -14.61
C LEU A 380 -16.62 -0.33 -15.67
N ARG A 381 -15.81 0.62 -15.20
CA ARG A 381 -14.89 1.37 -16.04
C ARG A 381 -13.83 0.48 -16.66
N GLN A 382 -13.73 0.49 -17.98
CA GLN A 382 -12.82 -0.41 -18.70
C GLN A 382 -11.36 0.04 -18.70
N ASN A 383 -11.11 1.34 -18.49
CA ASN A 383 -9.77 1.91 -18.40
C ASN A 383 -9.77 3.05 -17.37
N LEU A 384 -9.06 2.84 -16.26
CA LEU A 384 -8.79 3.88 -15.30
C LEU A 384 -7.51 4.63 -15.69
N PRO A 385 -7.47 5.96 -15.51
CA PRO A 385 -6.27 6.74 -15.75
C PRO A 385 -5.21 6.40 -14.71
N ALA A 386 -3.94 6.52 -15.10
CA ALA A 386 -2.86 6.55 -14.13
C ALA A 386 -3.00 7.83 -13.28
N SER A 387 -2.79 7.72 -11.97
CA SER A 387 -2.88 8.88 -11.09
C SER A 387 -1.83 9.94 -11.45
N THR A 388 -2.25 11.19 -11.59
CA THR A 388 -1.38 12.33 -11.94
C THR A 388 -0.62 12.89 -10.73
N THR A 389 -1.04 12.56 -9.50
CA THR A 389 -0.41 13.04 -8.26
C THR A 389 0.93 12.37 -7.98
N HIS A 390 1.19 11.23 -8.62
CA HIS A 390 2.46 10.54 -8.54
C HIS A 390 3.36 10.88 -9.73
N ARG A 391 4.65 11.13 -9.45
CA ARG A 391 5.74 11.16 -10.45
C ARG A 391 5.97 9.74 -11.02
N GLU A 392 4.94 9.11 -11.54
CA GLU A 392 5.00 7.78 -12.12
C GLU A 392 5.33 7.91 -13.61
N ARG A 393 6.56 7.53 -13.97
CA ARG A 393 7.05 7.60 -15.36
C ARG A 393 6.52 6.48 -16.26
N ASN A 394 5.93 5.43 -15.68
CA ASN A 394 5.30 4.31 -16.39
C ASN A 394 3.83 4.16 -15.96
N PRO A 395 2.90 4.88 -16.61
CA PRO A 395 1.47 4.68 -16.40
C PRO A 395 1.09 3.27 -16.86
N ILE A 396 0.55 2.48 -15.94
CA ILE A 396 -0.03 1.18 -16.28
C ILE A 396 -1.50 1.43 -16.63
N ALA A 397 -1.96 0.94 -17.78
CA ALA A 397 -3.38 0.88 -18.04
C ALA A 397 -3.98 -0.26 -17.19
N TYR A 398 -5.04 0.04 -16.45
CA TYR A 398 -5.67 -0.95 -15.59
C TYR A 398 -7.18 -0.77 -15.51
N ARG A 399 -7.83 -1.83 -15.06
CA ARG A 399 -9.25 -1.84 -14.70
C ARG A 399 -9.47 -2.68 -13.46
N PHE A 400 -10.66 -2.57 -12.90
CA PHE A 400 -11.15 -3.53 -11.91
C PHE A 400 -12.14 -4.44 -12.60
N ARG A 401 -11.77 -5.71 -12.74
CA ARG A 401 -12.58 -6.74 -13.38
C ARG A 401 -13.84 -7.04 -12.56
N PHE A 402 -13.72 -6.91 -11.24
CA PHE A 402 -14.78 -7.17 -10.29
C PHE A 402 -14.72 -6.16 -9.14
N ALA A 403 -15.89 -5.73 -8.71
CA ALA A 403 -16.09 -4.88 -7.54
C ALA A 403 -17.34 -5.34 -6.79
N GLU A 404 -17.16 -5.83 -5.57
CA GLU A 404 -18.23 -6.14 -4.63
C GLU A 404 -18.29 -5.06 -3.55
N ILE A 405 -19.49 -4.58 -3.28
CA ILE A 405 -19.79 -3.60 -2.24
C ILE A 405 -20.54 -4.33 -1.14
N ARG A 406 -20.16 -4.10 0.11
CA ARG A 406 -20.92 -4.54 1.29
C ARG A 406 -21.14 -3.36 2.23
N ARG A 407 -22.26 -3.40 2.94
CA ARG A 407 -22.58 -2.42 3.97
C ARG A 407 -22.14 -2.90 5.35
N GLY A 408 -21.38 -2.10 6.07
CA GLY A 408 -20.88 -2.39 7.42
C GLY A 408 -19.36 -2.43 7.52
N ALA A 409 -18.87 -2.46 8.76
CA ALA A 409 -17.43 -2.44 9.09
C ALA A 409 -16.88 -3.82 9.51
N VAL A 410 -17.73 -4.68 10.07
CA VAL A 410 -17.35 -5.96 10.66
C VAL A 410 -18.31 -7.03 10.16
N PHE A 411 -17.76 -8.17 9.74
CA PHE A 411 -18.53 -9.28 9.18
C PHE A 411 -18.13 -10.59 9.87
N PRO A 412 -19.07 -11.52 10.10
CA PRO A 412 -18.75 -12.83 10.65
C PRO A 412 -17.68 -13.55 9.80
N GLY A 413 -16.68 -14.12 10.47
CA GLY A 413 -15.59 -14.86 9.82
C GLY A 413 -14.55 -14.00 9.10
N MET A 414 -14.66 -12.66 9.16
CA MET A 414 -13.64 -11.77 8.60
C MET A 414 -12.85 -11.07 9.70
N PRO A 415 -11.51 -11.01 9.60
CA PRO A 415 -10.69 -10.25 10.52
C PRO A 415 -11.02 -8.75 10.42
N ALA A 416 -11.09 -8.06 11.56
CA ALA A 416 -11.39 -6.63 11.61
C ALA A 416 -10.62 -5.91 12.72
N GLY A 417 -9.91 -4.84 12.35
CA GLY A 417 -9.20 -4.00 13.31
C GLY A 417 -10.10 -3.23 14.28
N SER A 418 -9.49 -2.65 15.31
CA SER A 418 -10.15 -1.89 16.36
C SER A 418 -10.94 -0.69 15.82
N THR A 419 -10.41 0.01 14.81
CA THR A 419 -11.11 1.11 14.12
C THR A 419 -12.45 0.65 13.54
N ALA A 420 -12.50 -0.49 12.86
CA ALA A 420 -13.75 -1.02 12.31
C ALA A 420 -14.77 -1.33 13.42
N ARG A 421 -14.30 -1.82 14.57
CA ARG A 421 -15.14 -2.14 15.73
C ARG A 421 -15.65 -0.90 16.47
N GLN A 422 -15.00 0.26 16.32
CA GLN A 422 -15.45 1.50 16.94
C GLN A 422 -16.71 2.06 16.27
N PHE A 423 -16.95 1.80 14.97
CA PHE A 423 -18.13 2.30 14.25
C PHE A 423 -19.46 1.91 14.90
N ARG A 424 -19.54 0.72 15.54
CA ARG A 424 -20.78 0.31 16.25
C ARG A 424 -21.11 1.19 17.46
N HIS A 425 -20.15 1.97 17.95
CA HIS A 425 -20.28 2.87 19.09
C HIS A 425 -20.47 4.34 18.65
N MET A 426 -20.40 4.63 17.35
CA MET A 426 -20.52 5.98 16.80
C MET A 426 -21.97 6.20 16.33
N SER A 427 -22.85 6.66 17.22
CA SER A 427 -24.28 6.84 16.93
C SER A 427 -24.59 7.92 15.88
N GLU A 428 -23.67 8.86 15.66
CA GLU A 428 -23.80 9.94 14.68
C GLU A 428 -23.23 9.54 13.31
N GLU A 429 -22.49 8.44 13.23
CA GLU A 429 -21.86 7.98 11.99
C GLU A 429 -22.75 7.01 11.24
N VAL A 430 -22.83 7.22 9.94
CA VAL A 430 -23.48 6.31 9.00
C VAL A 430 -22.67 5.00 8.96
N PRO A 431 -23.31 3.80 8.92
CA PRO A 431 -22.57 2.54 8.82
C PRO A 431 -21.54 2.61 7.69
N PRO A 432 -20.29 2.17 7.86
CA PRO A 432 -19.28 2.37 6.82
C PRO A 432 -19.46 1.35 5.68
N TRP A 433 -18.66 1.50 4.63
CA TRP A 433 -18.64 0.62 3.48
C TRP A 433 -17.45 -0.35 3.51
N HIS A 434 -17.62 -1.44 2.77
CA HIS A 434 -16.60 -2.42 2.51
C HIS A 434 -16.57 -2.74 1.01
N LEU A 435 -15.39 -2.71 0.40
CA LEU A 435 -15.15 -2.96 -1.01
C LEU A 435 -14.18 -4.11 -1.19
N VAL A 436 -14.54 -5.05 -2.06
CA VAL A 436 -13.63 -6.08 -2.57
C VAL A 436 -13.41 -5.85 -4.05
N LEU A 437 -12.16 -5.67 -4.44
CA LEU A 437 -11.76 -5.27 -5.78
C LEU A 437 -10.78 -6.29 -6.38
N VAL A 438 -11.05 -6.73 -7.60
CA VAL A 438 -10.15 -7.61 -8.36
C VAL A 438 -9.47 -6.82 -9.48
N PRO A 439 -8.21 -6.39 -9.30
CA PRO A 439 -7.49 -5.62 -10.29
C PRO A 439 -7.05 -6.46 -11.49
N GLU A 440 -7.10 -5.85 -12.66
CA GLU A 440 -6.61 -6.43 -13.91
C GLU A 440 -5.77 -5.39 -14.66
N ARG A 441 -4.52 -5.77 -14.99
CA ARG A 441 -3.67 -4.93 -15.85
C ARG A 441 -4.12 -5.10 -17.28
N VAL A 442 -4.36 -3.99 -17.96
CA VAL A 442 -4.75 -3.99 -19.37
C VAL A 442 -3.47 -3.95 -20.20
N PRO A 443 -3.23 -4.95 -21.08
CA PRO A 443 -2.10 -4.91 -21.99
C PRO A 443 -2.18 -3.64 -22.85
N SER A 444 -1.09 -2.87 -22.92
CA SER A 444 -0.92 -1.81 -23.91
C SER A 444 -1.04 -2.44 -25.30
N ARG A 445 -2.07 -2.06 -26.05
CA ARG A 445 -2.29 -2.51 -27.44
C ARG A 445 -1.22 -1.98 -28.36
#